data_AF-A0A933VI81-F1
#
_entry.id   AF-A0A933VI81-F1
#
_cell.length_a   1.000
_cell.length_b   1.000
_cell.length_c   1.000
_cell.angle_alpha   90.00
_cell.angle_beta   90.00
_cell.angle_gamma   90.00
#
_symmetry.space_group_name_H-M   'P 1'
#
loop_
_entity.id
_entity.type
_entity.pdbx_description
1 polymer ?
#
loop_
_entity_poly.entity_id
_entity_poly.type
_entity_poly.pdbx_seq_one_letter_code
_entity_poly.pdbx_strand_id
1 'polypeptide(L)'
;MTFALMRFYNISGTLTLINTLIANNTGSPSCASGTIINDGTGNLRWPLADASCPGTAGDPKLGALVYNGGPTQTIALQTGSAAIQLATTNCPATDQRSFVRRLLGGKCDAGAYEFGAGFFNYLPIIFK
;
A
#
# COMPACT_ATOMS: atom_id res chain seq x y z
N MET A 1 9.22 16.65 7.81
CA MET A 1 8.44 16.73 6.55
C MET A 1 7.59 15.47 6.49
N THR A 2 6.30 15.56 6.76
CA THR A 2 5.40 14.40 6.75
C THR A 2 5.05 14.08 5.30
N PHE A 3 5.48 12.92 4.80
CA PHE A 3 5.08 12.44 3.47
C PHE A 3 3.59 12.05 3.53
N ALA A 4 2.75 12.81 2.83
CA ALA A 4 1.37 12.42 2.54
C ALA A 4 1.38 11.37 1.43
N LEU A 5 0.72 10.23 1.64
CA LEU A 5 0.78 9.13 0.68
C LEU A 5 -0.13 9.33 -0.53
N MET A 6 -1.35 9.84 -0.34
CA MET A 6 -2.22 10.28 -1.44
C MET A 6 -3.51 10.89 -0.87
N ARG A 7 -3.91 12.05 -1.38
CA ARG A 7 -5.25 12.63 -1.17
C ARG A 7 -6.03 12.58 -2.48
N PHE A 8 -7.29 12.15 -2.45
CA PHE A 8 -8.12 11.98 -3.64
C PHE A 8 -9.18 13.09 -3.72
N TYR A 9 -9.29 13.71 -4.91
CA TYR A 9 -10.32 14.70 -5.23
C TYR A 9 -11.09 14.26 -6.48
N ASN A 10 -12.30 13.72 -6.31
CA ASN A 10 -13.13 13.25 -7.42
C ASN A 10 -14.34 14.18 -7.60
N ILE A 11 -14.33 14.96 -8.69
CA ILE A 11 -15.34 16.00 -8.98
C ILE A 11 -16.28 15.63 -10.14
N SER A 12 -15.96 14.56 -10.87
CA SER A 12 -16.80 14.01 -11.92
C SER A 12 -16.46 12.54 -12.15
N GLY A 13 -17.44 11.79 -12.68
CA GLY A 13 -17.30 10.37 -12.95
C GLY A 13 -17.20 9.50 -11.69
N THR A 14 -16.64 8.31 -11.87
CA THR A 14 -16.46 7.31 -10.81
C THR A 14 -14.99 6.99 -10.68
N LEU A 15 -14.46 7.05 -9.46
CA LEU A 15 -13.11 6.60 -9.13
C LEU A 15 -13.19 5.27 -8.37
N THR A 16 -12.48 4.25 -8.80
CA THR A 16 -12.36 2.99 -8.05
C THR A 16 -10.94 2.85 -7.53
N LEU A 17 -10.78 2.75 -6.20
CA LEU A 17 -9.50 2.50 -5.58
C LEU A 17 -9.27 1.00 -5.47
N ILE A 18 -8.07 0.51 -5.78
CA ILE A 18 -7.71 -0.91 -5.67
C ILE A 18 -6.33 -0.98 -5.04
N ASN A 19 -6.14 -1.85 -4.04
CA ASN A 19 -4.86 -2.14 -3.40
C ASN A 19 -4.09 -0.88 -2.95
N THR A 20 -4.81 0.17 -2.55
CA THR A 20 -4.29 1.50 -2.30
C THR A 20 -4.08 1.74 -0.81
N LEU A 21 -2.98 2.41 -0.44
CA LEU A 21 -2.70 2.82 0.93
C LEU A 21 -2.91 4.34 1.05
N ILE A 22 -3.93 4.75 1.80
CA ILE A 22 -4.29 6.13 2.06
C ILE A 22 -3.93 6.49 3.51
N ALA A 23 -2.81 7.18 3.72
CA ALA A 23 -2.40 7.60 5.05
C ALA A 23 -1.53 8.86 5.08
N ASN A 24 -1.31 9.39 6.29
CA ASN A 24 -0.45 10.54 6.59
C ASN A 24 -0.82 11.82 5.80
N ASN A 25 -2.08 11.94 5.38
CA ASN A 25 -2.56 13.14 4.72
C ASN A 25 -2.65 14.30 5.72
N THR A 26 -2.06 15.44 5.37
CA THR A 26 -2.09 16.66 6.19
C THR A 26 -3.39 17.46 6.03
N GLY A 27 -4.23 17.10 5.05
CA GLY A 27 -5.56 17.67 4.85
C GLY A 27 -6.65 16.62 5.02
N SER A 28 -7.71 16.98 5.75
CA SER A 28 -8.94 16.19 5.92
C SER A 28 -10.08 16.80 5.09
N PRO A 29 -10.95 15.99 4.45
CA PRO A 29 -10.88 14.53 4.36
C PRO A 29 -9.78 14.05 3.37
N SER A 30 -9.25 12.84 3.57
CA SER A 30 -8.32 12.18 2.63
C SER A 30 -8.94 11.91 1.27
N CYS A 31 -10.23 11.61 1.23
CA CYS A 31 -11.03 11.55 0.03
C CYS A 31 -12.09 12.64 0.09
N ALA A 32 -11.94 13.67 -0.73
CA ALA A 32 -13.02 14.62 -0.97
C ALA A 32 -13.64 14.28 -2.33
N SER A 33 -14.96 14.14 -2.36
CA SER A 33 -15.66 13.90 -3.62
C SER A 33 -16.96 14.67 -3.71
N GLY A 34 -17.27 15.11 -4.93
CA GLY A 34 -18.64 15.46 -5.34
C GLY A 34 -19.39 14.25 -5.93
N THR A 35 -18.72 13.10 -6.04
CA THR A 35 -19.16 11.89 -6.75
C THR A 35 -18.68 10.60 -6.05
N ILE A 36 -18.91 9.42 -6.64
CA ILE A 36 -18.66 8.13 -5.98
C ILE A 36 -17.18 7.73 -6.05
N ILE A 37 -16.60 7.38 -4.89
CA ILE A 37 -15.31 6.67 -4.78
C ILE A 37 -15.60 5.23 -4.33
N ASN A 38 -15.41 4.27 -5.24
CA ASN A 38 -15.69 2.85 -4.99
C ASN A 38 -14.50 2.12 -4.35
N ASP A 39 -14.83 1.16 -3.49
CA ASP A 39 -13.88 0.15 -3.04
C ASP A 39 -13.75 -0.96 -4.08
N GLY A 40 -12.62 -1.01 -4.77
CA GLY A 40 -12.24 -2.11 -5.64
C GLY A 40 -11.40 -3.18 -4.94
N THR A 41 -11.41 -3.21 -3.60
CA THR A 41 -10.74 -4.14 -2.68
C THR A 41 -9.27 -3.84 -2.38
N GLY A 42 -8.79 -4.38 -1.25
CA GLY A 42 -7.38 -4.31 -0.82
C GLY A 42 -6.91 -2.92 -0.39
N ASN A 43 -7.82 -1.96 -0.22
CA ASN A 43 -7.48 -0.60 0.21
C ASN A 43 -7.31 -0.52 1.73
N LEU A 44 -6.29 0.22 2.18
CA LEU A 44 -6.07 0.58 3.58
C LEU A 44 -6.22 2.10 3.75
N ARG A 45 -6.93 2.52 4.80
CA ARG A 45 -7.05 3.93 5.19
C ARG A 45 -6.58 4.16 6.63
N TRP A 46 -5.94 5.30 6.86
CA TRP A 46 -5.51 5.76 8.18
C TRP A 46 -5.38 7.29 8.22
N PRO A 47 -5.73 7.99 9.31
CA PRO A 47 -6.15 7.50 10.62
C PRO A 47 -7.56 6.92 10.65
N LEU A 48 -7.91 6.17 11.71
CA LEU A 48 -9.26 5.60 11.91
C LEU A 48 -10.37 6.66 11.82
N ALA A 49 -10.09 7.87 12.33
CA ALA A 49 -11.00 9.01 12.31
C ALA A 49 -11.31 9.52 10.89
N ASP A 50 -10.46 9.22 9.91
CA ASP A 50 -10.71 9.56 8.52
C ASP A 50 -11.42 8.39 7.82
N ALA A 51 -12.75 8.45 7.81
CA ALA A 51 -13.63 7.50 7.12
C ALA A 51 -14.04 7.96 5.72
N SER A 52 -13.37 8.96 5.16
CA SER A 52 -13.78 9.54 3.87
C SER A 52 -13.47 8.66 2.66
N CYS A 53 -12.44 7.82 2.75
CA CYS A 53 -12.07 6.87 1.70
C CYS A 53 -12.66 5.47 1.98
N PRO A 54 -12.95 4.69 0.93
CA PRO A 54 -13.22 3.26 1.09
C PRO A 54 -11.99 2.49 1.58
N GLY A 55 -12.22 1.29 2.11
CA GLY A 55 -11.18 0.36 2.54
C GLY A 55 -11.12 0.10 4.05
N THR A 56 -10.23 -0.82 4.40
CA THR A 56 -10.00 -1.25 5.78
C THR A 56 -9.30 -0.14 6.56
N ALA A 57 -9.74 0.13 7.78
CA ALA A 57 -9.03 1.06 8.67
C ALA A 57 -7.96 0.33 9.48
N GLY A 58 -6.73 0.83 9.44
CA GLY A 58 -5.64 0.26 10.24
C GLY A 58 -4.34 1.01 10.07
N ASP A 59 -3.48 0.95 11.10
CA ASP A 59 -2.19 1.64 11.07
C ASP A 59 -1.26 1.01 10.02
N PRO A 60 -0.84 1.78 8.99
CA PRO A 60 0.03 1.28 7.94
C PRO A 60 1.48 1.06 8.40
N LYS A 61 1.87 1.54 9.59
CA LYS A 61 3.23 1.45 10.17
C LYS A 61 4.34 1.61 9.14
N LEU A 62 4.55 2.85 8.74
CA LEU A 62 5.38 3.22 7.60
C LEU A 62 6.78 3.65 8.02
N GLY A 63 7.78 3.25 7.25
CA GLY A 63 9.14 3.80 7.32
C GLY A 63 9.25 5.20 6.70
N ALA A 64 10.49 5.66 6.55
CA ALA A 64 10.78 6.89 5.80
C ALA A 64 10.78 6.64 4.29
N LEU A 65 10.58 7.70 3.49
CA LEU A 65 10.79 7.66 2.04
C LEU A 65 12.30 7.61 1.76
N VAL A 66 12.80 6.43 1.38
CA VAL A 66 14.22 6.18 1.12
C VAL A 66 14.41 5.17 -0.02
N TYR A 67 15.65 4.97 -0.48
CA TYR A 67 15.98 3.93 -1.46
C TYR A 67 15.99 2.55 -0.79
N ASN A 68 14.91 1.78 -0.96
CA ASN A 68 14.81 0.40 -0.44
C ASN A 68 15.19 -0.67 -1.49
N GLY A 69 16.12 -0.35 -2.40
CA GLY A 69 16.68 -1.29 -3.38
C GLY A 69 16.13 -1.22 -4.82
N GLY A 70 15.25 -0.25 -5.13
CA GLY A 70 14.69 -0.04 -6.48
C GLY A 70 15.13 1.26 -7.16
N PRO A 71 14.65 1.55 -8.38
CA PRO A 71 15.04 2.74 -9.16
C PRO A 71 14.51 4.06 -8.58
N THR A 72 13.55 3.98 -7.65
CA THR A 72 12.92 5.14 -7.00
C THR A 72 12.85 4.93 -5.48
N GLN A 73 12.74 6.02 -4.73
CA GLN A 73 12.49 5.93 -3.30
C GLN A 73 11.09 5.37 -3.04
N THR A 74 10.97 4.55 -1.99
CA THR A 74 9.72 3.93 -1.56
C THR A 74 9.54 4.10 -0.06
N ILE A 75 8.32 3.89 0.43
CA ILE A 75 8.01 3.86 1.86
C ILE A 75 7.81 2.39 2.25
N ALA A 76 8.74 1.86 3.06
CA ALA A 76 8.68 0.47 3.50
C ALA A 76 7.57 0.26 4.54
N LEU A 77 6.93 -0.92 4.50
CA LEU A 77 6.06 -1.39 5.57
C LEU A 77 6.90 -1.92 6.73
N GLN A 78 6.53 -1.59 7.96
CA GLN A 78 7.15 -2.14 9.16
C GLN A 78 6.38 -3.38 9.65
N THR A 79 7.02 -4.15 10.52
CA THR A 79 6.41 -5.34 11.13
C THR A 79 5.08 -5.03 11.81
N GLY A 80 4.06 -5.83 11.49
CA GLY A 80 2.71 -5.68 12.04
C GLY A 80 1.92 -4.52 11.44
N SER A 81 2.31 -4.01 10.27
CA SER A 81 1.52 -3.08 9.46
C SER A 81 0.19 -3.72 9.04
N ALA A 82 -0.90 -2.95 9.08
CA ALA A 82 -2.19 -3.39 8.57
C ALA A 82 -2.25 -3.49 7.04
N ALA A 83 -1.24 -2.98 6.32
CA ALA A 83 -1.15 -3.08 4.87
C ALA A 83 -0.64 -4.46 4.39
N ILE A 84 -0.01 -5.23 5.29
CA ILE A 84 0.57 -6.53 4.96
C ILE A 84 -0.55 -7.53 4.67
N GLN A 85 -0.43 -8.25 3.55
CA GLN A 85 -1.34 -9.32 3.14
C GLN A 85 -2.81 -8.87 2.98
N LEU A 86 -3.04 -7.58 2.74
CA LEU A 86 -4.38 -7.01 2.67
C LEU A 86 -5.07 -7.26 1.32
N ALA A 87 -4.30 -7.32 0.24
CA ALA A 87 -4.81 -7.39 -1.13
C ALA A 87 -4.82 -8.83 -1.66
N THR A 88 -6.01 -9.35 -1.97
CA THR A 88 -6.19 -10.74 -2.46
C THR A 88 -6.21 -10.85 -3.99
N THR A 89 -6.70 -9.81 -4.67
CA THR A 89 -6.86 -9.76 -6.13
C THR A 89 -6.08 -8.59 -6.71
N ASN A 90 -5.91 -8.56 -8.04
CA ASN A 90 -5.31 -7.43 -8.78
C ASN A 90 -3.91 -7.00 -8.30
N CYS A 91 -3.15 -7.92 -7.71
CA CYS A 91 -1.75 -7.65 -7.37
C CYS A 91 -0.88 -7.74 -8.63
N PRO A 92 -0.10 -6.70 -8.94
CA PRO A 92 0.97 -6.78 -9.93
C PRO A 92 2.00 -7.86 -9.54
N ALA A 93 2.72 -8.39 -10.55
CA ALA A 93 3.73 -9.43 -10.33
C ALA A 93 4.89 -8.95 -9.44
N THR A 94 5.24 -7.67 -9.53
CA THR A 94 6.30 -7.04 -8.74
C THR A 94 5.82 -5.74 -8.09
N ASP A 95 6.47 -5.35 -7.01
CA ASP A 95 6.31 -4.02 -6.42
C ASP A 95 7.10 -2.95 -7.19
N GLN A 96 7.09 -1.69 -6.72
CA GLN A 96 7.78 -0.59 -7.42
C GLN A 96 9.32 -0.75 -7.45
N ARG A 97 9.87 -1.63 -6.61
CA ARG A 97 11.30 -1.95 -6.58
C ARG A 97 11.65 -3.09 -7.53
N SER A 98 10.66 -3.61 -8.27
CA SER A 98 10.76 -4.80 -9.10
C SER A 98 10.98 -6.09 -8.30
N PHE A 99 10.63 -6.12 -7.01
CA PHE A 99 10.64 -7.35 -6.22
C PHE A 99 9.31 -8.07 -6.31
N VAL A 100 9.34 -9.40 -6.34
CA VAL A 100 8.16 -10.26 -6.47
C VAL A 100 7.17 -10.01 -5.33
N ARG A 101 5.89 -9.88 -5.66
CA ARG A 101 4.79 -9.80 -4.68
C ARG A 101 4.16 -11.17 -4.43
N ARG A 102 3.29 -11.27 -3.42
CA ARG A 102 2.58 -12.49 -3.04
C ARG A 102 3.48 -13.58 -2.46
N LEU A 103 4.57 -13.19 -1.80
CA LEU A 103 5.53 -14.11 -1.18
C LEU A 103 4.94 -14.87 0.00
N LEU A 104 4.08 -14.20 0.77
CA LEU A 104 3.37 -14.78 1.90
C LEU A 104 1.95 -15.07 1.42
N GLY A 105 1.47 -16.31 1.58
CA GLY A 105 0.04 -16.65 1.49
C GLY A 105 -0.71 -16.33 0.18
N GLY A 106 -0.03 -15.99 -0.92
CA GLY A 106 -0.67 -15.67 -2.20
C GLY A 106 -1.38 -14.30 -2.27
N LYS A 107 -1.29 -13.48 -1.21
CA LYS A 107 -1.82 -12.11 -1.16
C LYS A 107 -0.67 -11.11 -1.27
N CYS A 108 -0.91 -9.94 -1.83
CA CYS A 108 0.08 -8.86 -1.81
C CYS A 108 -0.26 -7.84 -0.73
N ASP A 109 0.71 -6.98 -0.47
CA ASP A 109 0.52 -5.85 0.44
C ASP A 109 -0.14 -4.68 -0.29
N ALA A 110 -0.91 -3.88 0.45
CA ALA A 110 -1.47 -2.64 -0.09
C ALA A 110 -0.37 -1.60 -0.33
N GLY A 111 -0.45 -0.87 -1.45
CA GLY A 111 0.52 0.15 -1.84
C GLY A 111 1.66 -0.37 -2.72
N ALA A 112 2.76 0.38 -2.76
CA ALA A 112 3.85 0.22 -3.73
C ALA A 112 5.03 -0.66 -3.26
N TYR A 113 4.95 -1.19 -2.03
CA TYR A 113 6.02 -1.94 -1.38
C TYR A 113 5.49 -3.30 -0.91
N GLU A 114 6.25 -4.37 -1.13
CA GLU A 114 5.98 -5.69 -0.56
C GLU A 114 6.91 -6.00 0.62
N PHE A 115 6.34 -6.23 1.80
CA PHE A 115 7.03 -6.64 3.01
C PHE A 115 7.75 -7.97 2.82
N GLY A 116 9.00 -8.02 3.25
CA GLY A 116 9.86 -9.21 3.11
C GLY A 116 10.36 -9.47 1.68
N ALA A 117 9.93 -8.70 0.68
CA ALA A 117 10.44 -8.83 -0.68
C ALA A 117 11.82 -8.15 -0.82
N GLY A 118 12.71 -8.83 -1.53
CA GLY A 118 14.09 -8.40 -1.76
C GLY A 118 14.70 -9.16 -2.94
N PHE A 119 16.00 -8.91 -3.19
CA PHE A 119 16.75 -9.74 -4.11
C PHE A 119 16.81 -11.17 -3.56
N PHE A 120 16.29 -12.14 -4.32
CA PHE A 120 16.59 -13.53 -4.07
C PHE A 120 18.08 -13.73 -4.34
N ASN A 121 18.90 -13.61 -3.30
CA ASN A 121 20.17 -14.32 -3.32
C ASN A 121 19.79 -15.79 -3.39
N TYR A 122 20.09 -16.45 -4.52
CA TYR A 122 20.11 -17.90 -4.59
C TYR A 122 21.12 -18.40 -3.55
N LEU A 123 20.74 -18.46 -2.27
CA LEU A 123 21.37 -19.36 -1.32
C LEU A 123 21.11 -20.75 -1.89
N PRO A 124 22.14 -21.51 -2.28
CA PRO A 124 21.92 -22.92 -2.55
C PRO A 124 21.32 -23.51 -1.29
N ILE A 125 20.13 -24.09 -1.43
CA ILE A 125 19.48 -24.81 -0.34
C ILE A 125 20.37 -26.04 -0.06
N ILE A 126 21.30 -25.92 0.87
CA ILE A 126 21.90 -27.09 1.52
C ILE A 126 21.02 -27.36 2.73
N PHE A 127 20.08 -28.29 2.58
CA PHE A 127 19.54 -28.98 3.73
C PHE A 127 20.70 -29.76 4.36
N LYS A 128 21.06 -29.40 5.58
CA LYS A 128 21.74 -30.33 6.50
C LYS A 128 20.69 -31.15 7.20
#